data_AF-A0A2V5MKG9-F1
#
_entry.id   AF-A0A2V5MKG9-F1
#
_cell.length_a   1.000
_cell.length_b   1.000
_cell.length_c   1.000
_cell.angle_alpha   90.00
_cell.angle_beta   90.00
_cell.angle_gamma   90.00
#
_symmetry.space_group_name_H-M   'P 1'
#
loop_
_entity.id
_entity.type
_entity.pdbx_description
1 polymer ?
#
loop_
_entity_poly.entity_id
_entity_poly.type
_entity_poly.pdbx_seq_one_letter_code
_entity_poly.pdbx_strand_id
1 'polypeptide(L)'
;EPIRDDTFLLLINAHYEPIPFVLPGQEQIEWQLILDTMGPNGFLAEPKKFASGDDVHLGGRALCLLQLVSGAQAQAREESWKKRHVEFPPISAEEERARGT
;
A
#
# COMPACT_ATOMS: atom_id res chain seq x y z
N GLU A 1 -26.12 4.12 19.31
CA GLU A 1 -25.43 3.95 18.02
C GLU A 1 -24.51 2.74 18.08
N PRO A 2 -24.39 1.94 17.01
CA PRO A 2 -23.28 1.00 16.90
C PRO A 2 -21.96 1.78 16.84
N ILE A 3 -20.92 1.28 17.49
CA ILE A 3 -19.58 1.87 17.42
C ILE A 3 -19.06 1.67 15.99
N ARG A 4 -18.77 2.76 15.28
CA ARG A 4 -18.06 2.75 14.00
C ARG A 4 -16.59 3.07 14.27
N ASP A 5 -15.70 2.21 13.80
CA ASP A 5 -14.26 2.43 13.83
C ASP A 5 -13.76 2.77 12.42
N ASP A 6 -12.68 3.53 12.33
CA ASP A 6 -12.00 3.82 11.08
C ASP A 6 -10.93 2.77 10.79
N THR A 7 -10.66 2.51 9.52
CA THR A 7 -9.58 1.61 9.11
C THR A 7 -8.61 2.37 8.23
N PHE A 8 -7.33 2.31 8.61
CA PHE A 8 -6.24 2.98 7.91
C PHE A 8 -5.25 1.97 7.34
N LEU A 9 -4.67 2.33 6.20
CA LEU A 9 -3.59 1.63 5.54
C LEU A 9 -2.38 2.56 5.45
N LEU A 10 -1.27 2.18 6.07
CA LEU A 10 0.01 2.87 5.99
C LEU A 10 0.90 2.16 4.97
N LEU A 11 1.34 2.88 3.94
CA LEU A 11 2.37 2.42 3.02
C LEU A 11 3.67 3.16 3.34
N ILE A 12 4.76 2.41 3.52
CA ILE A 12 6.08 2.97 3.85
C ILE A 12 7.15 2.38 2.96
N ASN A 13 7.85 3.25 2.24
CA ASN A 13 9.05 2.91 1.49
C ASN A 13 10.29 3.37 2.25
N ALA A 14 10.96 2.46 2.95
CA ALA A 14 12.24 2.71 3.61
C ALA A 14 13.45 2.60 2.65
N HIS A 15 13.23 2.15 1.41
CA HIS A 15 14.27 2.06 0.39
C HIS A 15 14.55 3.44 -0.23
N TYR A 16 15.67 3.58 -0.96
CA TYR A 16 16.03 4.84 -1.62
C TYR A 16 15.47 4.95 -3.05
N GLU A 17 15.12 3.82 -3.67
CA GLU A 17 14.47 3.78 -4.99
C GLU A 17 12.94 3.72 -4.86
N PRO A 18 12.19 4.18 -5.88
CA PRO A 18 10.74 4.06 -5.89
C PRO A 18 10.26 2.60 -5.88
N ILE A 19 9.21 2.32 -5.11
CA ILE A 19 8.58 0.99 -5.03
C ILE A 19 7.09 1.10 -5.38
N PRO A 20 6.57 0.30 -6.32
CA PRO A 20 5.14 0.15 -6.53
C PRO A 20 4.52 -0.78 -5.49
N PHE A 21 3.48 -0.30 -4.80
CA PHE A 21 2.67 -1.08 -3.87
C PHE A 21 1.30 -1.39 -4.49
N VAL A 22 0.87 -2.65 -4.44
CA VAL A 22 -0.50 -3.04 -4.83
C VAL A 22 -1.41 -2.92 -3.61
N LEU A 23 -2.50 -2.17 -3.72
CA LEU A 23 -3.41 -1.96 -2.59
C LEU A 23 -4.15 -3.26 -2.21
N PRO A 24 -4.26 -3.56 -0.90
CA PRO A 24 -4.92 -4.74 -0.38
C PRO A 24 -6.44 -4.65 -0.48
N GLY A 25 -7.08 -5.81 -0.34
CA GLY A 25 -8.51 -5.98 -0.21
C GLY A 25 -9.13 -6.81 -1.33
N GLN A 26 -10.36 -7.26 -1.11
CA GLN A 26 -11.18 -7.89 -2.14
C GLN A 26 -11.71 -6.87 -3.16
N GLU A 27 -12.52 -7.33 -4.13
CA GLU A 27 -13.26 -6.43 -5.01
C GLU A 27 -14.16 -5.47 -4.20
N GLN A 28 -14.48 -4.30 -4.77
CA GLN A 28 -15.36 -3.28 -4.18
C GLN A 28 -14.84 -2.58 -2.90
N ILE A 29 -13.56 -2.77 -2.55
CA ILE A 29 -12.86 -1.97 -1.56
C ILE A 29 -12.37 -0.66 -2.19
N GLU A 30 -12.63 0.47 -1.52
CA GLU A 30 -12.15 1.79 -1.92
C GLU A 30 -11.35 2.44 -0.79
N TRP A 31 -10.13 2.86 -1.13
CA TRP A 31 -9.18 3.56 -0.28
C TRP A 31 -9.09 5.04 -0.66
N GLN A 32 -9.06 5.93 0.33
CA GLN A 32 -8.87 7.36 0.13
C GLN A 32 -7.52 7.78 0.71
N LEU A 33 -6.66 8.39 -0.10
CA LEU A 33 -5.38 8.94 0.31
C LEU A 33 -5.59 10.26 1.08
N ILE A 34 -5.08 10.30 2.30
CA ILE A 34 -5.25 11.45 3.22
C ILE A 34 -3.92 12.15 3.54
N LEU A 35 -2.79 11.44 3.48
CA LEU A 35 -1.45 11.99 3.70
C LEU A 35 -0.48 11.38 2.69
N ASP A 36 0.33 12.22 2.04
CA ASP A 36 1.40 11.80 1.13
C ASP A 36 2.65 12.66 1.36
N THR A 37 3.73 12.06 1.87
CA THR A 37 4.97 12.80 2.16
C THR A 37 5.80 13.12 0.92
N MET A 38 5.43 12.62 -0.26
CA MET A 38 6.07 12.99 -1.52
C MET A 38 5.65 14.39 -1.97
N GLY A 39 4.46 14.84 -1.57
CA GLY A 39 3.98 16.19 -1.83
C GLY A 39 4.52 17.19 -0.81
N PRO A 40 4.84 18.44 -1.23
CA PRO A 40 5.38 19.46 -0.31
C PRO A 40 4.42 19.85 0.82
N ASN A 41 3.11 19.59 0.64
CA ASN A 41 2.07 19.94 1.61
C ASN A 41 1.73 18.80 2.58
N GLY A 42 2.18 17.56 2.30
CA GLY A 42 1.80 16.37 3.07
C GLY A 42 0.32 15.99 2.90
N PHE A 43 -0.57 16.69 3.60
CA PHE A 43 -2.01 16.45 3.51
C PHE A 43 -2.56 16.94 2.17
N LEU A 44 -3.46 16.14 1.58
CA LEU A 44 -4.05 16.48 0.29
C LEU A 44 -5.20 17.46 0.47
N ALA A 45 -5.21 18.54 -0.32
CA ALA A 45 -6.33 19.47 -0.37
C ALA A 45 -7.58 18.83 -1.00
N GLU A 46 -7.36 17.95 -1.97
CA GLU A 46 -8.41 17.16 -2.62
C GLU A 46 -8.12 15.67 -2.40
N PRO A 47 -9.05 14.91 -1.77
CA PRO A 47 -8.81 13.50 -1.52
C PRO A 47 -8.75 12.69 -2.82
N LYS A 48 -7.70 11.88 -2.98
CA LYS A 48 -7.56 10.94 -4.10
C LYS A 48 -8.06 9.56 -3.67
N LYS A 49 -8.89 8.94 -4.51
CA LYS A 49 -9.42 7.59 -4.27
C LYS A 49 -8.71 6.55 -5.12
N PHE A 50 -8.62 5.34 -4.59
CA PHE A 50 -8.02 4.17 -5.22
C PHE A 50 -8.91 2.95 -4.95
N ALA A 51 -9.02 2.07 -5.93
CA ALA A 51 -9.62 0.76 -5.74
C ALA A 51 -8.58 -0.21 -5.12
N SER A 52 -9.05 -1.25 -4.45
CA SER A 52 -8.16 -2.40 -4.19
C SER A 52 -7.57 -2.94 -5.50
N GLY A 53 -6.29 -3.30 -5.45
CA GLY A 53 -5.52 -3.76 -6.59
C GLY A 53 -4.95 -2.66 -7.47
N ASP A 54 -5.17 -1.40 -7.15
CA ASP A 54 -4.44 -0.31 -7.79
C ASP A 54 -2.99 -0.25 -7.32
N ASP A 55 -2.10 0.23 -8.19
CA ASP A 55 -0.70 0.48 -7.87
C ASP A 55 -0.51 1.88 -7.31
N VAL A 56 0.10 1.99 -6.12
CA VAL A 56 0.58 3.23 -5.52
C VAL A 56 2.10 3.24 -5.56
N HIS A 57 2.66 4.16 -6.33
CA HIS A 57 4.11 4.31 -6.46
C HIS A 57 4.61 5.25 -5.37
N LEU A 58 5.42 4.72 -4.44
CA LEU A 58 6.09 5.53 -3.43
C LEU A 58 7.53 5.79 -3.83
N GLY A 59 7.93 7.06 -3.83
CA GLY A 59 9.33 7.46 -3.95
C GLY A 59 10.20 6.92 -2.81
N GLY A 60 11.51 7.08 -2.94
CA GLY A 60 12.44 6.68 -1.90
C GLY A 60 12.20 7.44 -0.60
N ARG A 61 12.33 6.75 0.54
CA ARG A 61 12.18 7.32 1.89
C ARG A 61 10.87 8.09 2.07
N ALA A 62 9.77 7.57 1.51
CA ALA A 62 8.46 8.20 1.54
C ALA A 62 7.42 7.28 2.19
N LEU A 63 6.33 7.88 2.66
CA LEU A 63 5.16 7.15 3.15
C LEU A 63 3.88 7.85 2.73
N CYS A 64 2.78 7.09 2.70
CA CYS A 64 1.45 7.65 2.57
C CYS A 64 0.45 6.91 3.45
N LEU A 65 -0.62 7.60 3.83
CA LEU A 65 -1.70 7.07 4.66
C LEU A 65 -3.01 7.12 3.89
N LEU A 66 -3.71 5.99 3.86
CA LEU A 66 -5.03 5.87 3.25
C LEU A 66 -6.06 5.48 4.31
N GLN A 67 -7.31 5.89 4.12
CA GLN A 67 -8.47 5.50 4.91
C GLN A 67 -9.43 4.66 4.06
N LEU A 68 -10.00 3.61 4.65
CA LEU A 68 -11.07 2.84 4.04
C LEU A 68 -12.35 3.69 3.99
N VAL A 69 -12.87 3.95 2.79
CA VAL A 69 -14.08 4.78 2.58
C VAL A 69 -15.27 3.99 2.04
N SER A 70 -15.03 2.78 1.50
CA SER A 70 -16.06 1.84 1.09
C SER A 70 -15.61 0.39 1.24
N GLY A 71 -16.53 -0.49 1.66
CA GLY A 71 -16.30 -1.91 1.87
C GLY A 71 -16.19 -2.33 3.34
N ALA A 72 -16.18 -3.64 3.60
CA ALA A 72 -16.06 -4.14 4.97
C ALA A 72 -14.59 -4.17 5.42
N GLN A 73 -14.33 -3.80 6.68
CA GLN A 73 -12.97 -3.77 7.24
C GLN A 73 -12.25 -5.12 7.12
N ALA A 74 -12.97 -6.23 7.31
CA ALA A 74 -12.41 -7.58 7.16
C ALA A 74 -11.90 -7.83 5.73
N GLN A 75 -12.69 -7.46 4.73
CA GLN A 75 -12.35 -7.63 3.32
C GLN A 75 -11.20 -6.72 2.89
N ALA A 76 -11.04 -5.55 3.52
CA ALA A 76 -9.96 -4.61 3.23
C ALA A 76 -8.58 -5.07 3.73
N ARG A 77 -8.54 -5.95 4.74
CA ARG A 77 -7.30 -6.50 5.34
C ARG A 77 -6.78 -7.73 4.60
N GLU A 78 -7.58 -8.29 3.71
CA GLU A 78 -7.18 -9.40 2.86
C GLU A 78 -6.15 -8.95 1.82
N GLU A 79 -5.41 -9.90 1.30
CA GLU A 79 -4.51 -9.66 0.19
C GLU A 79 -5.26 -9.13 -1.04
N SER A 80 -4.58 -8.35 -1.88
CA SER A 80 -5.20 -7.81 -3.09
C SER A 80 -5.70 -8.93 -3.99
N TRP A 81 -6.94 -8.82 -4.45
CA TRP A 81 -7.51 -9.74 -5.44
C TRP A 81 -6.75 -9.77 -6.77
N LYS A 82 -6.01 -8.69 -7.11
CA LYS A 82 -5.11 -8.61 -8.27
C LYS A 82 -3.70 -9.13 -7.99
N LYS A 83 -3.46 -9.83 -6.88
CA LYS A 83 -2.12 -10.27 -6.51
C LYS A 83 -1.45 -11.00 -7.69
N ARG A 84 -0.31 -10.46 -8.12
CA ARG A 84 0.60 -11.18 -9.01
C ARG A 84 1.19 -12.33 -8.20
N HIS A 85 1.08 -13.55 -8.70
CA HIS A 85 1.82 -14.66 -8.14
C HIS A 85 3.31 -14.37 -8.38
N VAL A 86 4.03 -13.98 -7.32
CA VAL A 86 5.48 -13.78 -7.40
C VAL A 86 6.12 -15.12 -7.08
N GLU A 87 6.61 -15.80 -8.10
CA GLU A 87 7.54 -16.90 -7.91
C GLU A 87 8.86 -16.32 -7.41
N PHE A 88 9.13 -16.50 -6.12
CA PHE A 88 10.45 -16.17 -5.59
C PHE A 88 11.47 -17.15 -6.20
N PRO A 89 12.58 -16.66 -6.74
CA PRO A 89 13.71 -17.52 -7.07
C PRO A 89 14.09 -18.33 -5.83
N PRO A 90 14.50 -19.61 -5.94
CA PRO A 90 14.85 -20.45 -4.81
C PRO A 90 16.17 -20.05 -4.13
N ILE A 91 16.66 -18.83 -4.40
CA ILE A 91 17.94 -18.34 -3.92
C ILE A 91 17.74 -17.86 -2.49
N SER A 92 18.47 -18.46 -1.55
CA SER A 92 18.43 -18.04 -0.16
C SER A 92 19.01 -16.64 0.01
N ALA A 93 18.54 -15.91 1.03
CA ALA A 93 19.07 -14.59 1.36
C ALA A 93 20.59 -14.60 1.67
N GLU A 94 21.17 -15.76 2.01
CA GLU A 94 22.63 -15.94 2.15
C GLU A 94 23.33 -16.00 0.80
N GLU A 95 22.78 -16.73 -0.18
CA GLU A 95 23.34 -16.82 -1.53
C GLU A 95 23.28 -15.49 -2.28
N GLU A 96 22.24 -14.68 -2.06
CA GLU A 96 22.14 -13.34 -2.65
C GLU A 96 23.18 -12.37 -2.07
N ARG A 97 23.46 -12.45 -0.76
CA ARG A 97 24.54 -11.68 -0.12
C ARG A 97 25.92 -12.10 -0.61
N ALA A 98 26.16 -13.39 -0.82
CA ALA A 98 27.45 -13.89 -1.29
C ALA A 98 27.81 -13.42 -2.71
N ARG A 99 26.82 -13.17 -3.58
CA ARG A 99 27.03 -12.65 -4.95
C ARG A 99 27.38 -11.16 -5.04
N GLY A 100 27.18 -10.41 -3.95
CA GLY A 100 27.46 -8.98 -3.88
C GLY A 100 28.86 -8.61 -3.37
N THR A 101 29.75 -9.60 -3.18
CA THR A 101 31.15 -9.44 -2.70
C THR A 101 32.12 -9.84 -3.79
#